data_AF-A0A7C6X8H1-F1
#
_entry.id   AF-A0A7C6X8H1-F1
#
_cell.length_a   1.000
_cell.length_b   1.000
_cell.length_c   1.000
_cell.angle_alpha   90.00
_cell.angle_beta   90.00
_cell.angle_gamma   90.00
#
_symmetry.space_group_name_H-M   'P 1'
#
loop_
_entity.id
_entity.type
_entity.pdbx_description
1 polymer ?
#
loop_
_entity_poly.entity_id
_entity_poly.type
_entity_poly.pdbx_seq_one_letter_code
_entity_poly.pdbx_strand_id
1 'polypeptide(L)'
;MAGMTAFFIASASYRAFRATNTDSTLLLVSAALVMLGRVPIGEFVSTRLPDVAQWIMDIPSMAGQRVFLVCAGIGYISLCLRTMVGINKTHLSGNE
;
A
#
# COMPACT_ATOMS: atom_id res chain seq x y z
N MET A 1 17.91 -15.81 -4.53
CA MET A 1 17.43 -14.41 -4.50
C MET A 1 15.91 -14.29 -4.66
N ALA A 2 15.26 -15.03 -5.58
CA ALA A 2 13.80 -15.00 -5.77
C ALA A 2 12.95 -15.50 -4.57
N GLY A 3 13.50 -16.36 -3.70
CA GLY A 3 12.76 -16.89 -2.55
C GLY A 3 12.51 -15.89 -1.42
N MET A 4 13.47 -15.00 -1.13
CA MET A 4 13.34 -14.03 -0.03
C MET A 4 12.36 -12.91 -0.39
N THR A 5 12.40 -12.39 -1.63
CA THR A 5 11.45 -11.38 -2.09
C THR A 5 10.02 -11.92 -2.08
N ALA A 6 9.84 -13.17 -2.53
CA ALA A 6 8.55 -13.85 -2.46
C ALA A 6 8.06 -13.99 -1.00
N PHE A 7 8.93 -14.32 -0.05
CA PHE A 7 8.55 -14.45 1.37
C PHE A 7 8.17 -13.10 2.01
N PHE A 8 8.86 -12.01 1.66
CA PHE A 8 8.51 -10.66 2.12
C PHE A 8 7.19 -10.16 1.54
N ILE A 9 6.95 -10.41 0.25
CA ILE A 9 5.70 -10.04 -0.41
C ILE A 9 4.54 -10.87 0.15
N ALA A 10 4.73 -12.18 0.35
CA ALA A 10 3.73 -13.06 0.95
C ALA A 10 3.35 -12.66 2.38
N SER A 11 4.34 -12.30 3.21
CA SER A 11 4.08 -11.86 4.59
C SER A 11 3.44 -10.46 4.69
N ALA A 12 3.82 -9.53 3.80
CA ALA A 12 3.19 -8.21 3.71
C ALA A 12 1.74 -8.30 3.25
N SER A 13 1.47 -9.10 2.21
CA SER A 13 0.11 -9.32 1.69
C SER A 13 -0.76 -10.06 2.69
N TYR A 14 -0.25 -11.08 3.39
CA TYR A 14 -0.99 -11.73 4.47
C TYR A 14 -1.41 -10.74 5.56
N ARG A 15 -0.54 -9.81 5.96
CA ARG A 15 -0.89 -8.77 6.96
C ARG A 15 -1.88 -7.74 6.42
N ALA A 16 -1.83 -7.42 5.12
CA ALA A 16 -2.74 -6.49 4.47
C ALA A 16 -4.13 -7.08 4.18
N PHE A 17 -4.23 -8.39 3.94
CA PHE A 17 -5.49 -9.09 3.64
C PHE A 17 -6.14 -9.79 4.84
N ARG A 18 -5.51 -9.77 6.04
CA ARG A 18 -6.10 -10.38 7.24
C ARG A 18 -7.24 -9.51 7.80
N ALA A 19 -8.47 -9.96 7.58
CA ALA A 19 -9.74 -9.39 8.05
C ALA A 19 -9.92 -9.47 9.58
N THR A 20 -8.98 -8.92 10.35
CA THR A 20 -9.01 -8.99 11.82
C THR A 20 -9.73 -7.80 12.45
N ASN A 21 -9.95 -6.72 11.69
CA ASN A 21 -10.53 -5.46 12.16
C ASN A 21 -11.60 -4.98 11.18
N THR A 22 -12.61 -4.26 11.69
CA THR A 22 -13.74 -3.75 10.87
C THR A 22 -13.28 -2.89 9.70
N ASP A 23 -12.21 -2.11 9.87
CA ASP A 23 -11.61 -1.31 8.80
C ASP A 23 -10.94 -2.19 7.73
N SER A 24 -10.22 -3.24 8.13
CA SER A 24 -9.57 -4.16 7.19
C SER A 24 -10.59 -4.97 6.39
N THR A 25 -11.75 -5.32 6.98
CA THR A 25 -12.86 -5.95 6.23
C THR A 25 -13.47 -5.02 5.21
N LEU A 26 -13.64 -3.73 5.52
CA LEU A 26 -14.16 -2.74 4.58
C LEU A 26 -13.22 -2.54 3.39
N LEU A 27 -11.91 -2.50 3.65
CA LEU A 27 -10.90 -2.44 2.59
C LEU A 27 -10.87 -3.72 1.74
N LEU A 28 -11.00 -4.90 2.36
CA LEU A 28 -11.06 -6.18 1.67
C LEU A 28 -12.29 -6.27 0.74
N VAL A 29 -13.47 -5.88 1.23
CA VAL A 29 -14.72 -5.87 0.45
C VAL A 29 -14.62 -4.85 -0.69
N SER A 30 -14.09 -3.65 -0.43
CA SER A 30 -13.91 -2.62 -1.45
C SER A 30 -12.95 -3.10 -2.55
N ALA A 31 -11.84 -3.75 -2.18
CA ALA A 31 -10.89 -4.34 -3.12
C ALA A 31 -11.52 -5.48 -3.93
N ALA A 32 -12.30 -6.35 -3.30
CA ALA A 32 -13.02 -7.44 -3.97
C ALA A 32 -14.03 -6.90 -4.99
N LEU A 33 -14.79 -5.86 -4.65
CA LEU A 33 -15.73 -5.20 -5.56
C LEU A 33 -15.03 -4.56 -6.75
N VAL A 34 -13.92 -3.86 -6.52
CA VAL A 34 -13.12 -3.24 -7.60
C VAL A 34 -12.49 -4.30 -8.50
N MET A 35 -11.95 -5.38 -7.93
CA MET A 35 -11.40 -6.49 -8.73
C MET A 35 -12.49 -7.13 -9.58
N LEU A 36 -13.69 -7.35 -9.04
CA LEU A 36 -14.83 -7.93 -9.76
C LEU A 36 -15.37 -6.97 -10.85
N GLY A 37 -15.40 -5.67 -10.59
CA GLY A 37 -15.82 -4.64 -11.55
C GLY A 37 -14.83 -4.37 -12.69
N ARG A 38 -13.54 -4.72 -12.54
CA ARG A 38 -12.48 -4.57 -13.56
C ARG A 38 -12.26 -5.81 -14.42
N VAL A 39 -12.86 -6.96 -14.08
CA VAL A 39 -12.83 -8.15 -14.95
C VAL A 39 -13.70 -7.87 -16.18
N PRO A 40 -13.24 -8.13 -17.42
CA PRO A 40 -13.97 -7.87 -18.66
C PRO A 40 -15.32 -8.60 -18.81
N ILE A 41 -15.70 -9.42 -17.81
CA ILE A 41 -16.99 -10.10 -17.69
C ILE A 41 -18.03 -9.22 -16.97
N GLY A 42 -17.60 -8.13 -16.29
CA GLY A 42 -18.50 -7.20 -15.58
C GLY A 42 -19.43 -6.40 -16.49
N GLU A 43 -18.96 -6.04 -17.69
CA GLU A 43 -19.76 -5.38 -18.73
C GLU A 43 -20.94 -6.25 -19.21
N PHE A 44 -20.79 -7.58 -19.19
CA PHE A 44 -21.84 -8.51 -19.64
C PHE A 44 -22.92 -8.80 -18.58
N VAL A 45 -22.68 -8.47 -17.30
CA VAL A 45 -23.59 -8.81 -16.20
C VAL A 45 -24.27 -7.58 -15.58
N SER A 46 -23.62 -6.41 -15.53
CA SER A 46 -24.24 -5.19 -14.99
C SER A 46 -23.51 -3.90 -15.39
N THR A 47 -24.20 -3.02 -16.13
CA THR A 47 -23.73 -1.68 -16.55
C THR A 47 -23.36 -0.75 -15.38
N ARG A 48 -23.84 -1.02 -14.15
CA ARG A 48 -23.66 -0.14 -12.97
C ARG A 48 -22.46 -0.49 -12.09
N LEU A 49 -21.94 -1.72 -12.20
CA LEU A 49 -20.77 -2.19 -11.46
C LEU A 49 -19.44 -1.51 -11.88
N PRO A 50 -19.17 -1.22 -13.16
CA PRO A 50 -17.94 -0.54 -13.56
C PRO A 50 -17.87 0.92 -13.07
N ASP A 51 -19.00 1.64 -13.00
CA ASP A 51 -19.06 3.02 -12.49
C ASP A 51 -18.58 3.12 -11.03
N VAL A 52 -19.04 2.22 -10.16
CA VAL A 52 -18.65 2.20 -8.74
C VAL A 52 -17.16 1.87 -8.59
N ALA A 53 -16.65 0.93 -9.41
CA ALA A 53 -15.23 0.59 -9.41
C ALA A 53 -14.35 1.75 -9.94
N GLN A 54 -14.85 2.50 -10.93
CA GLN A 54 -14.17 3.72 -11.40
C GLN A 54 -14.20 4.83 -10.35
N TRP A 55 -15.32 5.07 -9.69
CA TRP A 55 -15.43 6.08 -8.63
C TRP A 55 -14.46 5.82 -7.46
N ILE A 56 -14.31 4.56 -7.03
CA ILE A 56 -13.33 4.16 -6.00
C ILE A 56 -11.89 4.43 -6.45
N MET A 57 -11.59 4.20 -7.73
CA MET A 57 -10.25 4.46 -8.25
C MET A 57 -9.98 5.95 -8.45
N ASP A 58 -10.96 6.72 -8.91
CA ASP A 58 -10.76 8.12 -9.27
C ASP A 58 -10.72 9.05 -8.05
N ILE A 59 -11.52 8.75 -7.02
CA ILE A 59 -11.63 9.62 -5.84
C ILE A 59 -10.71 9.17 -4.70
N PRO A 60 -10.99 8.09 -3.93
CA PRO A 60 -10.19 7.78 -2.75
C PRO A 60 -8.79 7.25 -3.10
N SER A 61 -8.63 6.45 -4.17
CA SER A 61 -7.32 5.90 -4.54
C SER A 61 -6.36 7.01 -5.00
N MET A 62 -6.82 7.91 -5.89
CA MET A 62 -6.00 9.05 -6.33
C MET A 62 -5.72 10.06 -5.20
N ALA A 63 -6.68 10.29 -4.29
CA ALA A 63 -6.44 11.13 -3.12
C ALA A 63 -5.35 10.55 -2.22
N GLY A 64 -5.41 9.24 -1.92
CA GLY A 64 -4.41 8.54 -1.12
C GLY A 64 -3.03 8.56 -1.77
N GLN A 65 -2.95 8.29 -3.07
CA GLN A 65 -1.68 8.29 -3.81
C GLN A 65 -1.00 9.66 -3.79
N ARG A 66 -1.75 10.75 -3.95
CA ARG A 66 -1.21 12.12 -3.92
C ARG A 66 -0.64 12.47 -2.55
N VAL A 67 -1.36 12.15 -1.48
CA VAL A 67 -0.89 12.37 -0.09
C VAL A 67 0.36 11.54 0.17
N PHE A 68 0.35 10.26 -0.21
CA PHE A 68 1.48 9.36 -0.04
C PHE A 68 2.74 9.90 -0.70
N LEU A 69 2.66 10.40 -1.94
CA LEU A 69 3.80 10.96 -2.66
C LEU A 69 4.44 12.15 -1.94
N VAL A 70 3.61 13.06 -1.42
CA VAL A 70 4.09 14.23 -0.66
C VAL A 70 4.77 13.79 0.64
N CYS A 71 4.12 12.90 1.39
CA CYS A 71 4.65 12.37 2.66
C CYS A 71 5.96 11.59 2.45
N ALA A 72 6.03 10.78 1.39
CA ALA A 72 7.23 10.02 1.04
C ALA A 72 8.40 10.95 0.72
N GLY A 73 8.16 12.03 -0.04
CA GLY A 73 9.19 13.03 -0.34
C GLY A 73 9.75 13.70 0.92
N ILE A 74 8.88 14.15 1.82
CA ILE A 74 9.28 14.79 3.09
C ILE A 74 10.03 13.79 3.99
N GLY A 75 9.53 12.55 4.10
CA GLY A 75 10.18 11.49 4.87
C GLY A 75 11.57 11.17 4.35
N TYR A 76 11.75 11.16 3.03
CA TYR A 76 13.04 10.91 2.39
C TYR A 76 14.03 12.05 2.67
N ILE A 77 13.62 13.31 2.53
CA ILE A 77 14.45 14.48 2.86
C ILE A 77 14.88 14.43 4.34
N SER A 78 13.95 14.09 5.24
CA SER A 78 14.23 13.97 6.67
C SER A 78 15.24 12.86 6.97
N LEU A 79 15.12 11.72 6.27
CA LEU A 79 16.08 10.62 6.37
C LEU A 79 17.47 11.05 5.88
N CYS A 80 17.55 11.75 4.74
CA CYS A 80 18.80 12.28 4.20
C CYS A 80 19.47 13.27 5.18
N LEU A 81 18.71 14.22 5.75
CA LEU A 81 19.23 15.14 6.75
C LEU A 81 19.76 14.41 7.99
N ARG A 82 18.99 13.46 8.52
CA ARG A 82 19.40 12.66 9.68
C ARG A 82 20.71 11.91 9.41
N THR A 83 20.87 11.36 8.20
CA THR A 83 22.11 10.69 7.81
C THR A 83 23.28 11.65 7.68
N MET A 84 23.07 12.86 7.13
CA MET A 84 24.13 13.85 6.94
C MET A 84 24.63 14.46 8.27
N VAL A 85 23.74 14.71 9.22
CA VAL A 85 24.09 15.22 10.56
C VAL A 85 24.85 14.16 11.39
N GLY A 86 24.87 12.90 10.95
CA GLY A 86 25.60 11.84 11.64
C GLY A 86 24.95 11.44 12.97
N ILE A 87 23.66 11.71 13.14
CA ILE A 87 22.87 11.26 14.32
C ILE A 87 22.81 9.72 14.40
N ASN A 88 23.08 9.02 13.30
CA ASN A 88 23.28 7.58 13.27
C ASN A 88 24.75 7.19 13.51
N LYS A 89 25.47 7.89 14.39
CA LYS A 89 26.65 7.31 15.02
C LYS A 89 26.17 6.16 15.91
N THR A 90 25.99 4.99 15.31
CA THR A 90 26.25 3.74 16.04
C THR A 90 27.68 3.89 16.49
N HIS A 91 27.86 4.33 17.75
CA HIS A 91 29.11 4.14 18.44
C HIS A 91 29.41 2.66 18.27
N LEU A 92 30.39 2.35 17.43
CA LEU A 92 31.07 1.09 17.48
C LEU A 92 31.57 0.99 18.93
N SER A 93 30.76 0.39 19.79
CA SER A 93 31.27 -0.39 20.92
C SER A 93 32.22 -1.37 20.22
N GLY A 94 33.53 -1.16 20.18
CA GLY A 94 34.36 -0.59 21.23
C GLY A 94 34.78 -1.78 22.08
N ASN A 95 35.79 -2.48 21.58
CA ASN A 95 36.45 -3.68 22.10
C ASN A 95 35.66 -4.99 22.13
N GLU A 96 36.24 -5.95 21.38
CA GLU A 96 36.20 -7.43 21.55
C GLU A 96 34.88 -8.17 21.26
#